data_AF-A0AAD6N647-F1
#
_entry.id   AF-A0AAD6N647-F1
#
_cell.length_a   1.000
_cell.length_b   1.000
_cell.length_c   1.000
_cell.angle_alpha   90.00
_cell.angle_beta   90.00
_cell.angle_gamma   90.00
#
_symmetry.space_group_name_H-M   'P 1'
#
loop_
_entity.id
_entity.type
_entity.pdbx_description
1 polymer ?
#
loop_
_entity_poly.entity_id
_entity_poly.type
_entity_poly.pdbx_seq_one_letter_code
_entity_poly.pdbx_strand_id
1 'polypeptide(L)'
;MRPKDYAAGDKQNDEARDVFREGAKKKEFKTRGATGRKLMMGKVTEKILAIDPGPGSAALDLWVEWFDKGAGRRNHSQFDTLDEYLEYRILDVGKMYLTGVATFAMGLNIPEHELELRSQICRPAWVVIGLTNDLFSFDKELEAANDMGANHVCNALWVMMHEQSISQDEAKQLCRQKMGENVAEYIEAAQQTKNRADLSRDLRSFVEAVQYVMSGNLVWTLDAPRYNPNVTYNGRQLDWMANGSPGNRVLA
;
A
#
# COMPACT_ATOMS: atom_id res chain seq x y z
N MET A 1 15.19 -10.33 -24.09
CA MET A 1 14.56 -9.44 -23.08
C MET A 1 15.35 -9.52 -21.79
N ARG A 2 15.50 -8.41 -21.05
CA ARG A 2 16.24 -8.41 -19.77
C ARG A 2 15.29 -8.86 -18.64
N PRO A 3 15.65 -9.87 -17.83
CA PRO A 3 14.88 -10.25 -16.65
C PRO A 3 14.65 -9.04 -15.73
N LYS A 4 13.53 -9.02 -15.02
CA LYS A 4 13.30 -8.02 -13.96
C LYS A 4 14.38 -8.18 -12.91
N ASP A 5 15.21 -7.14 -12.77
CA ASP A 5 16.29 -7.11 -11.80
C ASP A 5 15.69 -6.82 -10.42
N TYR A 6 15.25 -7.88 -9.75
CA TYR A 6 14.72 -7.82 -8.38
C TYR A 6 15.76 -7.20 -7.42
N ALA A 7 17.06 -7.45 -7.64
CA ALA A 7 18.12 -6.86 -6.83
C ALA A 7 18.22 -5.34 -7.03
N ALA A 8 17.98 -4.83 -8.24
CA ALA A 8 17.87 -3.39 -8.47
C ALA A 8 16.64 -2.79 -7.78
N GLY A 9 15.49 -3.48 -7.78
CA GLY A 9 14.29 -3.06 -7.05
C GLY A 9 14.54 -2.99 -5.53
N ASP A 10 15.14 -4.03 -4.97
CA ASP A 10 15.49 -4.13 -3.56
C ASP A 10 16.49 -3.05 -3.14
N LYS A 11 17.50 -2.80 -3.95
CA LYS A 11 18.45 -1.70 -3.71
C LYS A 11 17.74 -0.35 -3.66
N GLN A 12 16.78 -0.11 -4.55
CA GLN A 12 16.00 1.13 -4.52
C GLN A 12 15.09 1.24 -3.28
N ASN A 13 14.57 0.12 -2.81
CA ASN A 13 13.80 0.05 -1.56
C ASN A 13 14.69 0.30 -0.34
N ASP A 14 15.89 -0.28 -0.30
CA ASP A 14 16.90 -0.02 0.73
C ASP A 14 17.32 1.45 0.75
N GLU A 15 17.53 2.06 -0.43
CA GLU A 15 17.81 3.49 -0.51
C GLU A 15 16.68 4.34 0.10
N ALA A 16 15.42 4.03 -0.19
CA ALA A 16 14.28 4.77 0.36
C ALA A 16 14.17 4.59 1.88
N ARG A 17 14.29 3.34 2.35
CA ARG A 17 14.29 2.98 3.76
C ARG A 17 15.34 3.75 4.54
N ASP A 18 16.58 3.78 4.04
CA ASP A 18 17.68 4.41 4.75
C ASP A 18 17.48 5.92 4.88
N VAL A 19 16.93 6.58 3.84
CA VAL A 19 16.54 8.00 3.94
C VAL A 19 15.48 8.24 5.01
N PHE A 20 14.42 7.44 5.03
CA PHE A 20 13.35 7.61 6.03
C PHE A 20 13.83 7.31 7.45
N ARG A 21 14.67 6.29 7.62
CA ARG A 21 15.28 5.93 8.91
C ARG A 21 16.19 7.03 9.44
N GLU A 22 17.01 7.63 8.57
CA GLU A 22 17.84 8.77 8.96
C GLU A 22 16.98 9.98 9.30
N GLY A 23 15.96 10.27 8.50
CA GLY A 23 15.01 11.34 8.73
C GLY A 23 14.29 11.24 10.07
N ALA A 24 13.73 10.07 10.38
CA ALA A 24 13.04 9.80 11.64
C ALA A 24 13.94 10.02 12.87
N LYS A 25 15.24 9.68 12.77
CA LYS A 25 16.21 9.78 13.87
C LYS A 25 16.87 11.15 14.00
N LYS A 26 17.34 11.73 12.89
CA LYS A 26 18.26 12.87 12.87
C LYS A 26 17.57 14.18 12.48
N LYS A 27 16.35 14.13 11.94
CA LYS A 27 15.62 15.29 11.39
C LYS A 27 16.41 16.10 10.34
N GLU A 28 17.46 15.52 9.77
CA GLU A 28 18.37 16.12 8.79
C GLU A 28 18.80 15.09 7.74
N PHE A 29 19.04 15.54 6.51
CA PHE A 29 19.47 14.68 5.39
C PHE A 29 20.67 15.26 4.63
N LYS A 30 21.63 14.41 4.26
CA LYS A 30 22.81 14.80 3.45
C LYS A 30 22.52 14.67 1.96
N THR A 31 22.59 15.78 1.22
CA THR A 31 22.21 15.86 -0.20
C THR A 31 23.37 15.64 -1.19
N ARG A 32 24.64 15.66 -0.73
CA ARG A 32 25.81 15.59 -1.62
C ARG A 32 26.00 14.17 -2.19
N GLY A 33 25.96 14.03 -3.51
CA GLY A 33 26.14 12.75 -4.22
C GLY A 33 24.91 11.82 -4.18
N ALA A 34 23.75 12.33 -3.77
CA ALA A 34 22.51 11.56 -3.67
C ALA A 34 21.86 11.30 -5.04
N THR A 35 21.24 10.13 -5.21
CA THR A 35 20.41 9.82 -6.38
C THR A 35 19.15 10.70 -6.39
N GLY A 36 18.52 10.88 -7.56
CA GLY A 36 17.26 11.65 -7.66
C GLY A 36 16.16 11.12 -6.72
N ARG A 37 16.07 9.79 -6.55
CA ARG A 37 15.15 9.14 -5.59
C ARG A 37 15.47 9.55 -4.15
N LYS A 38 16.74 9.49 -3.73
CA LYS A 38 17.16 9.92 -2.39
C LYS A 38 16.83 11.39 -2.13
N LEU A 39 17.05 12.28 -3.11
CA LEU A 39 16.69 13.69 -2.99
C LEU A 39 15.18 13.89 -2.84
N MET A 40 14.36 13.17 -3.63
CA MET A 40 12.91 13.25 -3.53
C MET A 40 12.40 12.75 -2.17
N MET A 41 12.86 11.59 -1.72
CA MET A 41 12.47 11.04 -0.42
C MET A 41 12.94 11.93 0.73
N GLY A 42 14.15 12.50 0.66
CA GLY A 42 14.65 13.46 1.64
C GLY A 42 13.76 14.69 1.77
N LYS A 43 13.34 15.27 0.63
CA LYS A 43 12.38 16.39 0.62
C LYS A 43 11.01 16.03 1.18
N VAL A 44 10.53 14.81 0.92
CA VAL A 44 9.27 14.31 1.51
C VAL A 44 9.40 14.24 3.03
N THR A 45 10.49 13.66 3.54
CA THR A 45 10.78 13.60 4.98
C THR A 45 10.83 14.99 5.60
N GLU A 46 11.59 15.93 5.02
CA GLU A 46 11.68 17.31 5.50
C GLU A 46 10.31 17.97 5.61
N LYS A 47 9.46 17.80 4.58
CA LYS A 47 8.11 18.38 4.57
C LYS A 47 7.18 17.74 5.59
N ILE A 48 7.21 16.41 5.74
CA ILE A 48 6.40 15.70 6.74
C ILE A 48 6.76 16.19 8.15
N LEU A 49 8.05 16.24 8.47
CA LEU A 49 8.53 16.67 9.79
C LEU A 49 8.32 18.16 10.05
N ALA A 50 8.29 19.00 9.01
CA ALA A 50 7.98 20.42 9.15
C ALA A 50 6.49 20.69 9.42
N ILE A 51 5.59 19.80 8.99
CA ILE A 51 4.15 19.91 9.22
C ILE A 51 3.81 19.46 10.65
N ASP A 52 4.18 18.23 11.01
CA ASP A 52 3.96 17.70 12.34
C ASP A 52 5.06 16.70 12.72
N PRO A 53 6.06 17.10 13.53
CA PRO A 53 7.21 16.27 13.84
C PRO A 53 6.87 14.96 14.57
N GLY A 54 5.83 14.93 15.41
CA GLY A 54 5.50 13.76 16.23
C GLY A 54 4.90 12.62 15.40
N PRO A 55 3.65 12.78 14.91
CA PRO A 55 3.03 11.87 13.94
C PRO A 55 3.86 11.69 12.67
N GLY A 56 4.62 12.71 12.25
CA GLY A 56 5.52 12.61 11.10
C GLY A 56 6.63 11.58 11.32
N SER A 57 7.32 11.61 12.47
CA SER A 57 8.30 10.58 12.82
C SER A 57 7.67 9.19 12.90
N ALA A 58 6.51 9.05 13.53
CA ALA A 58 5.81 7.76 13.63
C ALA A 58 5.40 7.19 12.25
N ALA A 59 4.97 8.04 11.32
CA ALA A 59 4.66 7.64 9.95
C ALA A 59 5.92 7.19 9.18
N LEU A 60 7.04 7.89 9.36
CA LEU A 60 8.32 7.50 8.76
C LEU A 60 8.82 6.14 9.28
N ASP A 61 8.64 5.84 10.56
CA ASP A 61 8.98 4.52 11.14
C ASP A 61 8.15 3.40 10.51
N LEU A 62 6.84 3.61 10.31
CA LEU A 62 5.99 2.67 9.58
C LEU A 62 6.42 2.47 8.12
N TRP A 63 6.88 3.54 7.46
CA TRP A 63 7.38 3.45 6.09
C TRP A 63 8.70 2.69 6.01
N VAL A 64 9.60 2.87 6.98
CA VAL A 64 10.82 2.06 7.12
C VAL A 64 10.46 0.59 7.23
N GLU A 65 9.51 0.24 8.09
CA GLU A 65 9.06 -1.15 8.24
C GLU A 65 8.46 -1.70 6.93
N TRP A 66 7.68 -0.89 6.20
CA TRP A 66 7.16 -1.31 4.89
C TRP A 66 8.26 -1.61 3.87
N PHE A 67 9.30 -0.78 3.78
CA PHE A 67 10.42 -1.08 2.88
C PHE A 67 11.27 -2.28 3.31
N ASP A 68 11.25 -2.62 4.60
CA ASP A 68 11.92 -3.83 5.11
C ASP A 68 11.11 -5.10 4.83
N LYS A 69 9.78 -5.07 5.01
CA LYS A 69 8.95 -6.28 5.00
C LYS A 69 8.02 -6.44 3.77
N GLY A 70 7.68 -5.35 3.09
CA GLY A 70 6.76 -5.28 1.96
C GLY A 70 7.43 -4.80 0.68
N ALA A 71 6.78 -3.91 -0.08
CA ALA A 71 7.34 -3.24 -1.27
C ALA A 71 7.97 -4.19 -2.33
N GLY A 72 7.44 -5.40 -2.44
CA GLY A 72 7.81 -6.41 -3.42
C GLY A 72 8.98 -7.31 -3.03
N ARG A 73 9.44 -7.28 -1.77
CA ARG A 73 10.59 -8.08 -1.28
C ARG A 73 10.43 -9.58 -1.52
N ARG A 74 9.19 -10.08 -1.54
CA ARG A 74 8.87 -11.49 -1.79
C ARG A 74 8.02 -11.71 -3.03
N ASN A 75 8.05 -10.80 -4.00
CA ASN A 75 7.32 -10.95 -5.27
C ASN A 75 7.79 -12.13 -6.14
N HIS A 76 8.93 -12.72 -5.81
CA HIS A 76 9.46 -13.93 -6.44
C HIS A 76 9.16 -15.21 -5.63
N SER A 77 8.52 -15.08 -4.46
CA SER A 77 8.11 -16.23 -3.65
C SER A 77 6.87 -16.87 -4.24
N GLN A 78 6.84 -18.20 -4.22
CA GLN A 78 5.65 -18.99 -4.47
C GLN A 78 4.97 -19.28 -3.13
N PHE A 79 3.64 -19.27 -3.12
CA PHE A 79 2.82 -19.52 -1.96
C PHE A 79 1.89 -20.68 -2.29
N ASP A 80 1.83 -21.67 -1.41
CA ASP A 80 1.06 -22.89 -1.64
C ASP A 80 -0.41 -22.72 -1.21
N THR A 81 -0.66 -21.83 -0.25
CA THR A 81 -2.01 -21.55 0.27
C THR A 81 -2.34 -20.07 0.24
N LEU A 82 -3.63 -19.76 0.11
CA LEU A 82 -4.11 -18.38 0.19
C LEU A 82 -3.78 -17.74 1.54
N ASP A 83 -3.86 -18.48 2.64
CA ASP A 83 -3.60 -17.95 3.98
C ASP A 83 -2.14 -17.49 4.14
N GLU A 84 -1.18 -18.30 3.68
CA GLU A 84 0.23 -17.91 3.65
C GLU A 84 0.47 -16.70 2.76
N TYR A 85 -0.19 -16.66 1.60
CA TYR A 85 -0.11 -15.52 0.70
C TYR A 85 -0.64 -14.24 1.37
N LEU A 86 -1.78 -14.30 2.07
CA LEU A 86 -2.40 -13.13 2.69
C LEU A 86 -1.56 -12.54 3.81
N GLU A 87 -0.86 -13.36 4.61
CA GLU A 87 0.07 -12.86 5.64
C GLU A 87 1.21 -12.03 5.05
N TYR A 88 1.72 -12.44 3.89
CA TYR A 88 2.64 -11.63 3.11
C TYR A 88 1.96 -10.40 2.50
N ARG A 89 0.81 -10.62 1.84
CA ARG A 89 0.21 -9.67 0.92
C ARG A 89 -0.26 -8.40 1.63
N ILE A 90 -0.77 -8.50 2.87
CA ILE A 90 -1.15 -7.32 3.65
C ILE A 90 0.06 -6.41 3.93
N LEU A 91 1.26 -6.97 4.07
CA LEU A 91 2.49 -6.17 4.24
C LEU A 91 2.89 -5.56 2.90
N ASP A 92 2.85 -6.36 1.84
CA ASP A 92 3.27 -5.95 0.50
C ASP A 92 2.41 -4.82 -0.08
N VAL A 93 1.08 -4.96 0.00
CA VAL A 93 0.11 -3.97 -0.48
C VAL A 93 0.23 -2.61 0.24
N GLY A 94 0.93 -2.60 1.37
CA GLY A 94 1.31 -1.36 2.06
C GLY A 94 0.50 -1.05 3.29
N LYS A 95 0.08 -2.05 4.08
CA LYS A 95 -0.56 -1.83 5.40
C LYS A 95 0.16 -0.77 6.22
N MET A 96 1.48 -0.91 6.40
CA MET A 96 2.25 0.04 7.22
C MET A 96 2.33 1.43 6.55
N TYR A 97 2.51 1.48 5.22
CA TYR A 97 2.54 2.73 4.47
C TYR A 97 1.24 3.52 4.61
N LEU A 98 0.10 2.87 4.33
CA LEU A 98 -1.24 3.47 4.40
C LEU A 98 -1.63 3.82 5.84
N THR A 99 -1.23 3.01 6.82
CA THR A 99 -1.40 3.34 8.24
C THR A 99 -0.67 4.64 8.56
N GLY A 100 0.60 4.77 8.18
CA GLY A 100 1.39 5.99 8.43
C GLY A 100 0.81 7.22 7.74
N VAL A 101 0.35 7.08 6.49
CA VAL A 101 -0.35 8.16 5.77
C VAL A 101 -1.61 8.60 6.51
N ALA A 102 -2.47 7.67 6.91
CA ALA A 102 -3.74 7.98 7.56
C ALA A 102 -3.53 8.59 8.95
N THR A 103 -2.64 8.01 9.78
CA THR A 103 -2.37 8.55 11.12
C THR A 103 -1.72 9.93 11.06
N PHE A 104 -0.80 10.16 10.12
CA PHE A 104 -0.20 11.48 9.93
C PHE A 104 -1.22 12.51 9.43
N ALA A 105 -1.98 12.18 8.38
CA ALA A 105 -2.94 13.12 7.78
C ALA A 105 -4.05 13.53 8.76
N MET A 106 -4.40 12.64 9.69
CA MET A 106 -5.43 12.88 10.71
C MET A 106 -4.86 13.35 12.06
N GLY A 107 -3.54 13.44 12.21
CA GLY A 107 -2.88 13.81 13.47
C GLY A 107 -3.16 12.83 14.63
N LEU A 108 -3.28 11.53 14.33
CA LEU A 108 -3.63 10.50 15.31
C LEU A 108 -2.39 9.97 16.04
N ASN A 109 -2.51 9.81 17.35
CA ASN A 109 -1.49 9.24 18.22
C ASN A 109 -2.07 8.05 19.01
N ILE A 110 -2.11 6.88 18.36
CA ILE A 110 -2.61 5.65 18.96
C ILE A 110 -1.61 5.14 20.01
N PRO A 111 -2.03 4.90 21.27
CA PRO A 111 -1.14 4.38 22.31
C PRO A 111 -0.51 3.04 21.96
N GLU A 112 0.73 2.82 22.41
CA GLU A 112 1.51 1.61 22.10
C GLU A 112 0.78 0.30 22.47
N HIS A 113 0.10 0.29 23.63
CA HIS A 113 -0.66 -0.87 24.11
C HIS A 113 -1.91 -1.20 23.25
N GLU A 114 -2.32 -0.29 22.36
CA GLU A 114 -3.44 -0.48 21.43
C GLU A 114 -3.01 -0.90 20.01
N LEU A 115 -1.72 -0.86 19.69
CA LEU A 115 -1.24 -1.08 18.32
C LEU A 115 -1.48 -2.52 17.82
N GLU A 116 -1.37 -3.50 18.71
CA GLU A 116 -1.66 -4.90 18.40
C GLU A 116 -3.15 -5.08 18.13
N LEU A 117 -4.00 -4.55 19.00
CA LEU A 117 -5.45 -4.59 18.82
C LEU A 117 -5.87 -3.87 17.53
N ARG A 118 -5.27 -2.72 17.22
CA ARG A 118 -5.46 -2.02 15.93
C ARG A 118 -5.14 -2.94 14.75
N SER A 119 -4.02 -3.65 14.81
CA SER A 119 -3.60 -4.58 13.74
C SER A 119 -4.62 -5.68 13.55
N GLN A 120 -5.15 -6.25 14.64
CA GLN A 120 -6.18 -7.29 14.62
C GLN A 120 -7.50 -6.79 14.03
N ILE A 121 -8.04 -5.67 14.56
CA ILE A 121 -9.30 -5.08 14.08
C ILE A 121 -9.23 -4.73 12.59
N CYS A 122 -8.10 -4.17 12.14
CA CYS A 122 -7.97 -3.68 10.76
C CYS A 122 -7.53 -4.77 9.78
N ARG A 123 -7.14 -5.97 10.24
CA ARG A 123 -6.62 -7.03 9.37
C ARG A 123 -7.56 -7.35 8.20
N PRO A 124 -8.89 -7.55 8.41
CA PRO A 124 -9.78 -7.90 7.32
C PRO A 124 -9.87 -6.80 6.24
N ALA A 125 -9.82 -5.51 6.63
CA ALA A 125 -9.78 -4.41 5.66
C ALA A 125 -8.51 -4.42 4.78
N TRP A 126 -7.34 -4.75 5.37
CA TRP A 126 -6.10 -4.87 4.60
C TRP A 126 -6.12 -6.06 3.64
N VAL A 127 -6.76 -7.17 4.03
CA VAL A 127 -7.02 -8.30 3.13
C VAL A 127 -7.89 -7.86 1.95
N VAL A 128 -8.99 -7.12 2.19
CA VAL A 128 -9.85 -6.60 1.12
C VAL A 128 -9.08 -5.70 0.16
N ILE A 129 -8.23 -4.80 0.67
CA ILE A 129 -7.41 -3.91 -0.17
C ILE A 129 -6.42 -4.73 -1.03
N GLY A 130 -5.78 -5.76 -0.44
CA GLY A 130 -4.91 -6.69 -1.17
C GLY A 130 -5.65 -7.44 -2.27
N LEU A 131 -6.75 -8.10 -1.93
CA LEU A 131 -7.57 -8.87 -2.87
C LEU A 131 -8.21 -7.99 -3.95
N THR A 132 -8.62 -6.76 -3.62
CA THR A 132 -9.08 -5.78 -4.60
C THR A 132 -7.98 -5.49 -5.60
N ASN A 133 -6.76 -5.22 -5.14
CA ASN A 133 -5.65 -4.99 -6.04
C ASN A 133 -5.45 -6.19 -6.96
N ASP A 134 -5.32 -7.38 -6.39
CA ASP A 134 -5.03 -8.62 -7.11
C ASP A 134 -6.09 -8.94 -8.17
N LEU A 135 -7.38 -8.78 -7.82
CA LEU A 135 -8.49 -9.05 -8.73
C LEU A 135 -8.46 -8.18 -9.98
N PHE A 136 -8.15 -6.89 -9.82
CA PHE A 136 -8.15 -5.91 -10.91
C PHE A 136 -6.78 -5.72 -11.56
N SER A 137 -5.70 -6.21 -10.94
CA SER A 137 -4.35 -6.19 -11.51
C SER A 137 -3.94 -7.51 -12.17
N PHE A 138 -4.72 -8.59 -12.00
CA PHE A 138 -4.33 -9.92 -12.45
C PHE A 138 -3.92 -9.98 -13.92
N ASP A 139 -4.75 -9.47 -14.83
CA ASP A 139 -4.51 -9.65 -16.26
C ASP A 139 -3.19 -8.98 -16.71
N LYS A 140 -2.88 -7.77 -16.18
CA LYS A 140 -1.60 -7.09 -16.46
C LYS A 140 -0.41 -7.73 -15.75
N GLU A 141 -0.62 -8.34 -14.58
CA GLU A 141 0.45 -9.01 -13.84
C GLU A 141 0.80 -10.36 -14.47
N LEU A 142 -0.20 -11.05 -15.02
CA LEU A 142 -0.03 -12.26 -15.82
C LEU A 142 0.71 -11.95 -17.12
N GLU A 143 0.33 -10.89 -17.84
CA GLU A 143 1.06 -10.42 -19.03
C GLU A 143 2.53 -10.12 -18.69
N ALA A 144 2.77 -9.35 -17.64
CA ALA A 144 4.13 -9.06 -17.19
C ALA A 144 4.91 -10.32 -16.80
N ALA A 145 4.27 -11.30 -16.15
CA ALA A 145 4.90 -12.57 -15.81
C ALA A 145 5.29 -13.37 -17.07
N ASN A 146 4.40 -13.45 -18.05
CA ASN A 146 4.65 -14.11 -19.33
C ASN A 146 5.80 -13.46 -20.10
N ASP A 147 5.84 -12.12 -20.18
CA ASP A 147 6.92 -11.36 -20.81
C ASP A 147 8.29 -11.63 -20.17
N MET A 148 8.29 -11.92 -18.86
CA MET A 148 9.49 -12.27 -18.10
C MET A 148 9.85 -13.76 -18.19
N GLY A 149 9.01 -14.60 -18.78
CA GLY A 149 9.15 -16.06 -18.74
C GLY A 149 9.04 -16.62 -17.32
N ALA A 150 8.31 -15.94 -16.44
CA ALA A 150 8.07 -16.41 -15.07
C ALA A 150 7.08 -17.58 -15.08
N ASN A 151 7.29 -18.52 -14.16
CA ASN A 151 6.44 -19.69 -13.99
C ASN A 151 5.35 -19.51 -12.91
N HIS A 152 5.23 -18.31 -12.34
CA HIS A 152 4.25 -17.98 -11.32
C HIS A 152 3.91 -16.49 -11.36
N VAL A 153 2.76 -16.14 -10.77
CA VAL A 153 2.33 -14.74 -10.55
C VAL A 153 2.10 -14.54 -9.05
N CYS A 154 2.69 -13.50 -8.47
CA CYS A 154 2.53 -13.17 -7.05
C CYS A 154 1.18 -12.47 -6.78
N ASN A 155 0.08 -13.21 -6.96
CA ASN A 155 -1.29 -12.71 -6.95
C ASN A 155 -2.24 -13.77 -6.37
N ALA A 156 -3.22 -13.37 -5.57
CA ALA A 156 -4.18 -14.28 -4.93
C ALA A 156 -4.90 -15.20 -5.93
N LEU A 157 -5.27 -14.72 -7.13
CA LEU A 157 -5.97 -15.56 -8.10
C LEU A 157 -5.11 -16.72 -8.59
N TRP A 158 -3.82 -16.46 -8.80
CA TRP A 158 -2.86 -17.50 -9.16
C TRP A 158 -2.75 -18.54 -8.05
N VAL A 159 -2.59 -18.09 -6.81
CA VAL A 159 -2.51 -18.98 -5.63
C VAL A 159 -3.78 -19.83 -5.50
N MET A 160 -4.97 -19.23 -5.59
CA MET A 160 -6.25 -19.96 -5.50
C MET A 160 -6.41 -21.02 -6.60
N MET A 161 -6.03 -20.68 -7.85
CA MET A 161 -6.07 -21.64 -8.95
C MET A 161 -5.21 -22.87 -8.68
N HIS A 162 -4.01 -22.67 -8.11
CA HIS A 162 -3.09 -23.76 -7.79
C HIS A 162 -3.51 -24.55 -6.55
N GLU A 163 -3.85 -23.86 -5.46
CA GLU A 163 -4.24 -24.46 -4.19
C GLU A 163 -5.48 -25.36 -4.34
N GLN A 164 -6.47 -24.91 -5.13
CA GLN A 164 -7.77 -25.57 -5.22
C GLN A 164 -8.01 -26.27 -6.56
N SER A 165 -7.06 -26.19 -7.50
CA SER A 165 -7.20 -26.74 -8.86
C SER A 165 -8.45 -26.23 -9.60
N ILE A 166 -8.72 -24.93 -9.46
CA ILE A 166 -9.89 -24.25 -10.06
C ILE A 166 -9.48 -23.37 -11.25
N SER A 167 -10.45 -23.07 -12.11
CA SER A 167 -10.28 -22.14 -13.22
C SER A 167 -10.07 -20.70 -12.75
N GLN A 168 -9.58 -19.84 -13.65
CA GLN A 168 -9.41 -18.42 -13.39
C GLN A 168 -10.76 -17.73 -13.05
N ASP A 169 -11.86 -18.12 -13.70
CA ASP A 169 -13.18 -17.55 -13.42
C ASP A 169 -13.69 -17.96 -12.04
N GLU A 170 -13.48 -19.22 -11.66
CA GLU A 170 -13.78 -19.71 -10.30
C GLU A 170 -12.91 -19.00 -9.25
N ALA A 171 -11.62 -18.78 -9.52
CA ALA A 171 -10.74 -18.01 -8.63
C ALA A 171 -11.20 -16.55 -8.49
N LYS A 172 -11.66 -15.91 -9.58
CA LYS A 172 -12.25 -14.56 -9.54
C LYS A 172 -13.54 -14.54 -8.71
N GLN A 173 -14.35 -15.59 -8.74
CA GLN A 173 -15.56 -15.70 -7.91
C GLN A 173 -15.21 -15.90 -6.43
N LEU A 174 -14.29 -16.83 -6.13
CA LEU A 174 -13.80 -17.10 -4.78
C LEU A 174 -13.15 -15.84 -4.16
N CYS A 175 -12.35 -15.10 -4.93
CA CYS A 175 -11.74 -13.86 -4.48
C CYS A 175 -12.81 -12.83 -4.07
N ARG A 176 -13.87 -12.63 -4.88
CA ARG A 176 -14.99 -11.75 -4.52
C ARG A 176 -15.74 -12.22 -3.27
N GLN A 177 -15.94 -13.53 -3.12
CA GLN A 177 -16.54 -14.09 -1.91
C GLN A 177 -15.67 -13.76 -0.67
N LYS A 178 -14.36 -14.02 -0.74
CA LYS A 178 -13.41 -13.72 0.34
C LYS A 178 -13.36 -12.22 0.68
N MET A 179 -13.45 -11.35 -0.32
CA MET A 179 -13.60 -9.91 -0.10
C MET A 179 -14.88 -9.60 0.68
N GLY A 180 -16.03 -10.18 0.30
CA GLY A 180 -17.29 -9.99 1.02
C GLY A 180 -17.25 -10.45 2.47
N GLU A 181 -16.65 -11.62 2.73
CA GLU A 181 -16.44 -12.16 4.08
C GLU A 181 -15.62 -11.20 4.94
N ASN A 182 -14.47 -10.72 4.43
CA ASN A 182 -13.60 -9.80 5.17
C ASN A 182 -14.20 -8.40 5.34
N VAL A 183 -15.00 -7.91 4.38
CA VAL A 183 -15.76 -6.66 4.54
C VAL A 183 -16.75 -6.81 5.68
N ALA A 184 -17.52 -7.89 5.73
CA ALA A 184 -18.50 -8.12 6.79
C ALA A 184 -17.83 -8.18 8.17
N GLU A 185 -16.75 -8.96 8.29
CA GLU A 185 -15.95 -9.06 9.52
C GLU A 185 -15.42 -7.69 9.96
N TYR A 186 -14.89 -6.91 9.03
CA TYR A 186 -14.36 -5.57 9.34
C TYR A 186 -15.45 -4.61 9.83
N ILE A 187 -16.59 -4.57 9.14
CA ILE A 187 -17.70 -3.68 9.50
C ILE A 187 -18.24 -4.02 10.89
N GLU A 188 -18.37 -5.30 11.21
CA GLU A 188 -18.76 -5.74 12.56
C GLU A 188 -17.74 -5.28 13.61
N ALA A 189 -16.44 -5.53 13.39
CA ALA A 189 -15.38 -5.12 14.30
C ALA A 189 -15.32 -3.59 14.48
N ALA A 190 -15.54 -2.82 13.40
CA ALA A 190 -15.58 -1.36 13.45
C ALA A 190 -16.78 -0.85 14.26
N GLN A 191 -17.96 -1.47 14.10
CA GLN A 191 -19.14 -1.12 14.89
C GLN A 191 -18.95 -1.42 16.38
N GLN A 192 -18.37 -2.57 16.72
CA GLN A 192 -18.05 -2.92 18.11
C GLN A 192 -17.03 -1.94 18.70
N THR A 193 -15.99 -1.59 17.93
CA THR A 193 -14.94 -0.65 18.34
C THR A 193 -15.49 0.74 18.65
N LYS A 194 -16.50 1.21 17.91
CA LYS A 194 -17.11 2.54 18.10
C LYS A 194 -17.62 2.77 19.53
N ASN A 195 -18.10 1.72 20.19
CA ASN A 195 -18.72 1.79 21.52
C ASN A 195 -17.77 1.41 22.67
N ARG A 196 -16.51 1.03 22.38
CA ARG A 196 -15.51 0.64 23.37
C ARG A 196 -14.90 1.86 24.05
N ALA A 197 -15.42 2.23 25.22
CA ALA A 197 -14.97 3.40 25.99
C ALA A 197 -13.56 3.26 26.57
N ASP A 198 -13.08 2.02 26.72
CA ASP A 198 -11.74 1.66 27.16
C ASP A 198 -10.66 1.91 26.10
N LEU A 199 -11.03 2.12 24.84
CA LEU A 199 -10.09 2.45 23.76
C LEU A 199 -9.90 3.95 23.62
N SER A 200 -8.75 4.35 23.11
CA SER A 200 -8.45 5.74 22.76
C SER A 200 -9.40 6.26 21.68
N ARG A 201 -9.64 7.57 21.71
CA ARG A 201 -10.39 8.24 20.63
C ARG A 201 -9.70 8.06 19.28
N ASP A 202 -8.38 8.04 19.29
CA ASP A 202 -7.56 8.00 18.09
C ASP A 202 -7.63 6.64 17.41
N LEU A 203 -7.61 5.53 18.17
CA LEU A 203 -7.86 4.19 17.63
C LEU A 203 -9.25 4.09 17.02
N ARG A 204 -10.30 4.52 17.74
CA ARG A 204 -11.68 4.51 17.22
C ARG A 204 -11.79 5.31 15.92
N SER A 205 -11.12 6.46 15.84
CA SER A 205 -11.11 7.31 14.64
C SER A 205 -10.32 6.69 13.49
N PHE A 206 -9.22 6.00 13.77
CA PHE A 206 -8.44 5.27 12.77
C PHE A 206 -9.23 4.10 12.17
N VAL A 207 -9.91 3.31 13.01
CA VAL A 207 -10.79 2.21 12.56
C VAL A 207 -11.94 2.76 11.71
N GLU A 208 -12.50 3.91 12.08
CA GLU A 208 -13.48 4.56 11.21
C GLU A 208 -12.86 4.96 9.85
N ALA A 209 -11.66 5.56 9.86
CA ALA A 209 -10.95 6.01 8.67
C ALA A 209 -10.62 4.88 7.68
N VAL A 210 -10.24 3.70 8.18
CA VAL A 210 -9.85 2.55 7.33
C VAL A 210 -11.03 2.05 6.49
N GLN A 211 -12.29 2.28 6.88
CA GLN A 211 -13.45 2.02 6.01
C GLN A 211 -13.36 2.81 4.70
N TYR A 212 -12.95 4.08 4.78
CA TYR A 212 -12.80 4.95 3.62
C TYR A 212 -11.54 4.64 2.80
N VAL A 213 -10.47 4.16 3.45
CA VAL A 213 -9.29 3.64 2.74
C VAL A 213 -9.71 2.44 1.87
N MET A 214 -10.48 1.52 2.43
CA MET A 214 -10.98 0.33 1.73
C MET A 214 -11.95 0.71 0.60
N SER A 215 -12.98 1.51 0.88
CA SER A 215 -13.98 1.89 -0.14
C SER A 215 -13.38 2.79 -1.23
N GLY A 216 -12.49 3.72 -0.84
CA GLY A 216 -11.78 4.59 -1.77
C GLY A 216 -10.84 3.79 -2.67
N ASN A 217 -10.14 2.79 -2.14
CA ASN A 217 -9.32 1.87 -2.93
C ASN A 217 -10.14 1.14 -4.00
N LEU A 218 -11.32 0.64 -3.65
CA LEU A 218 -12.21 -0.04 -4.60
C LEU A 218 -12.65 0.89 -5.73
N VAL A 219 -13.23 2.04 -5.41
CA VAL A 219 -13.72 2.99 -6.42
C VAL A 219 -12.58 3.50 -7.30
N TRP A 220 -11.43 3.83 -6.70
CA TRP A 220 -10.26 4.23 -7.48
C TRP A 220 -9.77 3.12 -8.41
N THR A 221 -9.77 1.86 -7.96
CA THR A 221 -9.32 0.73 -8.78
C THR A 221 -10.21 0.51 -10.00
N LEU A 222 -11.53 0.72 -9.87
CA LEU A 222 -12.49 0.58 -10.96
C LEU A 222 -12.28 1.59 -12.10
N ASP A 223 -11.82 2.81 -11.79
CA ASP A 223 -11.75 3.89 -12.79
C ASP A 223 -10.33 4.39 -13.08
N ALA A 224 -9.31 4.01 -12.31
CA ALA A 224 -7.98 4.55 -12.50
C ALA A 224 -7.34 4.07 -13.82
N PRO A 225 -6.68 4.95 -14.60
CA PRO A 225 -5.93 4.57 -15.80
C PRO A 225 -4.86 3.48 -15.56
N ARG A 226 -4.43 3.30 -14.31
CA ARG A 226 -3.47 2.26 -13.89
C ARG A 226 -4.01 0.83 -14.09
N TYR A 227 -5.32 0.63 -13.98
CA TYR A 227 -5.97 -0.67 -14.21
C TYR A 227 -6.84 -0.67 -15.46
N ASN A 228 -7.24 0.52 -15.91
CA ASN A 228 -8.16 0.71 -17.03
C ASN A 228 -7.47 1.54 -18.12
N PRO A 229 -6.70 0.92 -19.04
CA PRO A 229 -5.88 1.63 -20.01
C PRO A 229 -6.69 2.52 -20.98
N ASN A 230 -8.00 2.28 -21.10
CA ASN A 230 -8.91 3.07 -21.92
C ASN A 230 -9.43 4.33 -21.22
N VAL A 231 -9.18 4.51 -19.92
CA VAL A 231 -9.58 5.70 -19.17
C VAL A 231 -8.51 6.78 -19.29
N THR A 232 -8.93 8.02 -19.57
CA THR A 232 -8.04 9.18 -19.68
C THR A 232 -8.17 10.12 -18.49
N TYR A 233 -7.11 10.91 -18.27
CA TYR A 233 -7.10 11.97 -17.26
C TYR A 233 -8.03 13.12 -17.66
N ASN A 234 -8.50 13.89 -16.68
CA ASN A 234 -9.30 15.09 -16.98
C ASN A 234 -8.43 16.19 -17.62
N GLY A 235 -9.07 17.18 -18.26
CA GLY A 235 -8.36 18.24 -18.99
C GLY A 235 -7.36 19.03 -18.15
N ARG A 236 -7.62 19.21 -16.84
CA ARG A 236 -6.69 19.90 -15.92
C ARG A 236 -5.42 19.08 -15.67
N GLN A 237 -5.57 17.77 -15.47
CA GLN A 237 -4.44 16.86 -15.28
C GLN A 237 -3.57 16.80 -16.54
N LEU A 238 -4.19 16.68 -17.73
CA LEU A 238 -3.47 16.67 -19.00
C LEU A 238 -2.70 17.97 -19.25
N ASP A 239 -3.33 19.12 -18.98
CA ASP A 239 -2.67 20.42 -19.07
C ASP A 239 -1.45 20.51 -18.13
N TRP A 240 -1.58 20.09 -16.87
CA TRP A 240 -0.46 20.14 -15.92
C TRP A 240 0.66 19.16 -16.25
N MET A 241 0.35 18.01 -16.84
CA MET A 241 1.37 17.07 -17.33
C MET A 241 2.16 17.65 -18.50
N ALA A 242 1.49 18.38 -19.42
CA ALA A 242 2.12 18.95 -20.60
C ALA A 242 2.86 20.27 -20.30
N ASN A 243 2.24 21.14 -19.50
CA ASN A 243 2.65 22.55 -19.36
C ASN A 243 3.21 22.89 -17.96
N GLY A 244 3.20 21.92 -17.04
CA GLY A 244 3.55 22.13 -15.63
C GLY A 244 2.39 22.66 -14.80
N SER A 245 2.50 22.46 -13.47
CA SER A 245 1.53 22.99 -12.52
C SER A 245 1.57 24.53 -12.49
N PRO A 246 0.48 25.22 -12.07
CA PRO A 246 0.39 26.68 -12.16
C PRO A 246 1.55 27.46 -11.52
N GLY A 247 2.20 26.90 -10.49
CA GLY A 247 3.36 27.52 -9.84
C GLY A 247 4.71 27.28 -10.53
N ASN A 248 4.77 26.38 -11.52
CA ASN A 248 5.98 25.97 -12.23
C ASN A 248 5.88 26.19 -13.75
N ARG A 249 4.83 26.90 -14.22
CA ARG A 249 4.72 27.26 -15.62
C ARG A 249 5.89 28.19 -15.96
N VAL A 250 6.77 27.72 -16.85
CA VAL A 250 7.72 28.61 -17.52
C VAL A 250 6.86 29.46 -18.46
N LEU A 251 6.67 30.74 -18.13
CA LEU A 251 6.08 31.68 -19.07
C LEU A 251 6.98 31.68 -20.30
N ALA A 252 6.43 31.25 -21.44
CA ALA A 252 7.07 31.39 -22.74
C ALA A 252 7.13 32.87 -23.15
#